data_AF-A0AAV3U1D2-F1
#
_entry.id   AF-A0AAV3U1D2-F1
#
_cell.length_a   1.000
_cell.length_b   1.000
_cell.length_c   1.000
_cell.angle_alpha   90.00
_cell.angle_beta   90.00
_cell.angle_gamma   90.00
#
_symmetry.space_group_name_H-M   'P 1'
#
loop_
_entity.id
_entity.type
_entity.pdbx_description
1 polymer ?
#
loop_
_entity_poly.entity_id
_entity_poly.type
_entity_poly.pdbx_seq_one_letter_code
_entity_poly.pdbx_strand_id
1 'polypeptide(L)'
;MVSENQRAPIYIDVAHRAALMYSFAALVMAQLLIYSPYSATFQLWIAAVPLFFFAVSIATYIKLGLQGQTRSQFSDKNFTTTWGMWALIVGEVGGVSMIVLGFVQTQFV
;
A
#
# COMPACT_ATOMS: atom_id res chain seq x y z
N MET A 1 5.65 27.43 8.30
CA MET A 1 4.29 26.90 8.52
C MET A 1 4.27 26.25 9.89
N VAL A 2 3.83 26.96 10.93
CA VAL A 2 3.66 26.41 12.28
C VAL A 2 2.15 26.30 12.47
N SER A 3 1.64 25.07 12.62
CA SER A 3 0.23 24.88 12.95
C SER A 3 -0.02 25.37 14.38
N GLU A 4 -1.23 25.84 14.66
CA GLU A 4 -1.62 26.43 15.95
C GLU A 4 -1.35 25.51 17.15
N ASN A 5 -1.30 24.19 16.91
CA ASN A 5 -1.00 23.17 17.91
C ASN A 5 0.39 22.51 17.77
N GLN A 6 1.28 23.05 16.93
CA GLN A 6 2.60 22.45 16.62
C GLN A 6 2.53 20.99 16.10
N ARG A 7 1.39 20.59 15.53
CA ARG A 7 1.18 19.25 14.95
C ARG A 7 1.53 19.21 13.48
N ALA A 8 2.00 18.06 13.01
CA ALA A 8 2.14 17.79 11.59
C ALA A 8 0.79 17.95 10.87
N PRO A 9 0.77 18.37 9.59
CA PRO A 9 -0.44 18.35 8.78
C PRO A 9 -1.05 16.95 8.77
N ILE A 10 -2.39 16.85 8.79
CA ILE A 10 -3.12 15.59 9.00
C ILE A 10 -2.64 14.49 8.05
N TYR A 11 -2.54 14.77 6.74
CA TYR A 11 -2.08 13.76 5.78
C TYR A 11 -0.59 13.44 5.88
N ILE A 12 0.25 14.32 6.45
CA ILE A 12 1.66 13.99 6.75
C ILE A 12 1.73 13.00 7.91
N ASP A 13 0.93 13.17 8.96
CA ASP A 13 0.83 12.21 10.06
C ASP A 13 0.35 10.83 9.55
N VAL A 14 -0.69 10.83 8.70
CA VAL A 14 -1.18 9.62 8.03
C VAL A 14 -0.09 8.96 7.18
N ALA A 15 0.68 9.74 6.42
CA ALA A 15 1.78 9.21 5.60
C ALA A 15 2.83 8.47 6.45
N HIS A 16 3.22 9.01 7.60
CA HIS A 16 4.21 8.38 8.49
C HIS A 16 3.69 7.07 9.08
N ARG A 17 2.45 7.08 9.60
CA ARG A 17 1.83 5.88 10.18
C ARG A 17 1.61 4.79 9.12
N ALA A 18 1.18 5.18 7.92
CA ALA A 18 1.03 4.26 6.80
C ALA A 18 2.39 3.68 6.38
N ALA A 19 3.43 4.50 6.24
CA ALA A 19 4.78 4.03 5.89
C ALA A 19 5.34 3.00 6.88
N LEU A 20 5.11 3.19 8.18
CA LEU A 20 5.50 2.21 9.21
C LEU A 20 4.74 0.88 9.06
N MET A 21 3.43 0.93 8.81
CA MET A 21 2.63 -0.29 8.63
C MET A 21 2.99 -1.01 7.32
N TYR A 22 3.23 -0.25 6.25
CA TYR A 22 3.57 -0.78 4.94
C TYR A 22 4.98 -1.38 4.90
N SER A 23 5.95 -0.81 5.63
CA SER A 23 7.28 -1.41 5.76
C SER A 23 7.22 -2.75 6.50
N PHE A 24 6.43 -2.83 7.56
CA PHE A 24 6.19 -4.10 8.25
C PHE A 24 5.53 -5.14 7.33
N ALA A 25 4.48 -4.76 6.60
CA ALA A 25 3.82 -5.63 5.63
C ALA A 25 4.78 -6.11 4.53
N ALA A 26 5.66 -5.23 4.03
CA ALA A 26 6.68 -5.58 3.05
C ALA A 26 7.65 -6.65 3.56
N LEU A 27 8.08 -6.55 4.83
CA LEU A 27 8.93 -7.57 5.46
C LEU A 27 8.22 -8.91 5.61
N VAL A 28 6.93 -8.90 5.98
CA VAL A 28 6.11 -10.11 6.05
C VAL A 28 5.97 -10.76 4.67
N MET A 29 5.66 -9.97 3.63
CA MET A 29 5.60 -10.47 2.24
C MET A 29 6.93 -11.10 1.81
N ALA A 30 8.05 -10.43 2.10
CA ALA A 30 9.38 -10.95 1.79
C ALA A 30 9.64 -12.29 2.48
N GLN A 31 9.29 -12.42 3.76
CA GLN A 31 9.47 -13.67 4.50
C GLN A 31 8.62 -14.82 3.95
N LEU A 32 7.38 -14.55 3.53
CA LEU A 32 6.50 -15.57 2.94
C LEU A 32 6.99 -16.02 1.56
N LEU A 33 7.52 -15.09 0.75
CA LEU A 33 8.03 -15.37 -0.59
C LEU A 33 9.21 -16.35 -0.60
N ILE A 34 9.98 -16.45 0.49
CA ILE A 34 11.07 -17.45 0.62
C ILE A 34 10.56 -18.88 0.39
N TYR A 35 9.30 -19.14 0.72
CA TYR A 35 8.68 -20.46 0.58
C TYR A 35 7.78 -20.57 -0.66
N SER A 36 7.79 -19.58 -1.55
CA SER A 36 6.89 -19.56 -2.71
C SER A 36 7.31 -20.61 -3.76
N PRO A 37 6.37 -21.45 -4.26
CA PRO A 37 6.65 -22.45 -5.28
C PRO A 37 6.63 -21.87 -6.70
N TYR A 38 6.24 -20.60 -6.86
CA TYR A 38 6.09 -19.95 -8.16
C TYR A 38 7.43 -19.53 -8.77
N SER A 39 7.44 -19.29 -10.08
CA SER A 39 8.64 -18.81 -10.78
C SER A 39 9.09 -17.42 -10.28
N ALA A 40 10.39 -17.13 -10.38
CA ALA A 40 10.95 -15.85 -9.95
C ALA A 40 10.26 -14.63 -10.60
N THR A 41 9.91 -14.73 -11.89
CA THR A 41 9.17 -13.68 -12.59
C THR A 41 7.79 -13.45 -12.00
N PHE A 42 7.07 -14.52 -11.62
CA PHE A 42 5.76 -14.39 -11.00
C PHE A 42 5.88 -13.79 -9.59
N GLN A 43 6.85 -14.26 -8.80
CA GLN A 43 7.15 -13.71 -7.48
C GLN A 43 7.47 -12.21 -7.53
N LEU A 44 8.23 -11.77 -8.53
CA LEU A 44 8.53 -10.36 -8.76
C LEU A 44 7.25 -9.53 -8.92
N TRP A 45 6.32 -9.97 -9.76
CA TRP A 45 5.08 -9.22 -10.01
C TRP A 45 4.15 -9.18 -8.80
N ILE A 46 3.93 -10.31 -8.12
CA ILE A 46 3.04 -10.37 -6.95
C ILE A 46 3.58 -9.57 -5.75
N ALA A 47 4.90 -9.32 -5.69
CA ALA A 47 5.50 -8.44 -4.69
C ALA A 47 5.53 -6.96 -5.16
N ALA A 48 5.89 -6.73 -6.43
CA ALA A 48 6.06 -5.38 -6.96
C ALA A 48 4.75 -4.60 -7.03
N VAL A 49 3.63 -5.25 -7.37
CA VAL A 49 2.32 -4.58 -7.50
C VAL A 49 1.85 -3.99 -6.16
N PRO A 50 1.79 -4.75 -5.05
CA PRO A 50 1.46 -4.18 -3.74
C PRO A 50 2.44 -3.08 -3.31
N LEU A 51 3.75 -3.29 -3.47
CA LEU A 51 4.77 -2.29 -3.10
C LEU A 51 4.62 -0.97 -3.88
N PHE A 52 4.29 -1.06 -5.17
CA PHE A 52 4.00 0.10 -6.00
C PHE A 52 2.81 0.89 -5.44
N PHE A 53 1.72 0.21 -5.10
CA PHE A 53 0.53 0.86 -4.56
C PHE A 53 0.73 1.44 -3.15
N PHE A 54 1.53 0.78 -2.30
CA PHE A 54 1.98 1.35 -1.03
C PHE A 54 2.73 2.67 -1.24
N ALA A 55 3.68 2.70 -2.19
CA ALA A 55 4.45 3.89 -2.51
C ALA A 55 3.56 5.02 -3.06
N VAL A 56 2.64 4.71 -3.99
CA VAL A 56 1.69 5.67 -4.56
C VAL A 56 0.78 6.26 -3.47
N SER A 57 0.32 5.44 -2.52
CA SER A 57 -0.52 5.89 -1.40
C SER A 57 0.24 6.85 -0.50
N ILE A 58 1.46 6.51 -0.09
CA ILE A 58 2.33 7.38 0.72
C ILE A 58 2.60 8.71 -0.01
N ALA A 59 2.95 8.66 -1.29
CA ALA A 59 3.20 9.86 -2.09
C ALA A 59 1.94 10.75 -2.19
N THR A 60 0.77 10.14 -2.33
CA THR A 60 -0.51 10.86 -2.35
C THR A 60 -0.78 11.56 -1.03
N TYR A 61 -0.57 10.89 0.10
CA TYR A 61 -0.72 11.49 1.43
C TYR A 61 0.27 12.62 1.66
N ILE A 62 1.53 12.46 1.25
CA ILE A 62 2.52 13.55 1.31
C ILE A 62 2.04 14.76 0.50
N LYS A 63 1.60 14.54 -0.75
CA LYS A 63 1.08 15.60 -1.61
C LYS A 63 -0.11 16.33 -0.98
N LEU A 64 -1.09 15.59 -0.45
CA LEU A 64 -2.25 16.17 0.23
C LEU A 64 -1.87 16.95 1.49
N GLY A 65 -0.87 16.45 2.23
CA GLY A 65 -0.32 17.10 3.41
C GLY A 65 0.39 18.41 3.09
N LEU A 66 1.17 18.45 2.01
CA LEU A 66 1.82 19.65 1.50
C LEU A 66 0.81 20.68 0.99
N GLN A 67 -0.31 20.22 0.42
CA GLN A 67 -1.43 21.07 0.00
C GLN A 67 -2.29 21.58 1.16
N GLY A 68 -2.01 21.13 2.40
CA GLY A 68 -2.78 21.51 3.59
C GLY A 68 -4.24 21.01 3.54
N GLN A 69 -4.53 19.98 2.74
CA GLN A 69 -5.88 19.49 2.58
C GLN A 69 -6.32 18.80 3.88
N THR A 70 -7.51 19.13 4.37
CA THR A 70 -8.09 18.50 5.58
C THR A 70 -9.39 17.77 5.27
N ARG A 71 -10.00 18.06 4.12
CA ARG A 71 -11.17 17.32 3.61
C ARG A 71 -10.77 15.92 3.18
N SER A 72 -11.66 14.95 3.38
CA SER A 72 -11.46 13.57 2.93
C SER A 72 -11.23 13.53 1.42
N GLN A 73 -10.20 12.79 0.99
CA GLN A 73 -9.89 12.55 -0.43
C GLN A 73 -11.05 11.91 -1.21
N PHE A 74 -12.02 11.30 -0.51
CA PHE A 74 -13.21 10.69 -1.10
C PHE A 74 -14.46 11.58 -1.06
N SER A 75 -14.33 12.82 -0.58
CA SER A 75 -15.49 13.69 -0.41
C SER A 75 -16.06 14.18 -1.74
N ASP A 76 -15.23 14.30 -2.78
CA ASP A 76 -15.68 14.50 -4.16
C ASP A 76 -15.32 13.25 -4.97
N LYS A 77 -16.25 12.29 -5.05
CA LYS A 77 -16.08 11.07 -5.84
C LYS A 77 -15.97 11.45 -7.31
N ASN A 78 -14.78 11.29 -7.89
CA ASN A 78 -14.57 11.39 -9.34
C ASN A 78 -14.34 10.00 -9.95
N PHE A 79 -14.39 9.92 -11.28
CA PHE A 79 -14.19 8.69 -12.04
C PHE A 79 -12.80 8.07 -11.77
N THR A 80 -11.75 8.91 -11.71
CA THR A 80 -10.37 8.50 -11.47
C THR A 80 -10.17 7.85 -10.09
N THR A 81 -10.79 8.39 -9.05
CA THR A 81 -10.74 7.87 -7.67
C THR A 81 -11.45 6.52 -7.58
N THR A 82 -12.53 6.34 -8.33
CA THR A 82 -13.30 5.09 -8.34
C THR A 82 -12.52 3.95 -9.01
N TRP A 83 -12.01 4.17 -10.21
CA TRP A 83 -11.21 3.16 -10.92
C TRP A 83 -9.85 2.93 -10.27
N GLY A 84 -9.23 3.99 -9.74
CA GLY A 84 -7.99 3.89 -8.98
C GLY A 84 -8.15 3.00 -7.74
N MET A 85 -9.26 3.12 -7.02
CA MET A 85 -9.56 2.25 -5.88
C MET A 85 -9.74 0.79 -6.27
N TRP A 86 -10.45 0.51 -7.37
CA TRP A 86 -10.57 -0.86 -7.89
C TRP A 86 -9.22 -1.46 -8.30
N ALA A 87 -8.39 -0.69 -9.00
CA ALA A 87 -7.05 -1.13 -9.37
C ALA A 87 -6.18 -1.43 -8.13
N LEU A 88 -6.27 -0.57 -7.10
CA LEU A 88 -5.64 -0.76 -5.79
C LEU A 88 -6.08 -2.08 -5.14
N ILE A 89 -7.39 -2.29 -5.03
CA ILE A 89 -7.96 -3.49 -4.39
C ILE A 89 -7.50 -4.75 -5.12
N VAL A 90 -7.64 -4.80 -6.44
CA VAL A 90 -7.27 -5.99 -7.22
C VAL A 90 -5.77 -6.24 -7.15
N GLY A 91 -4.94 -5.18 -7.22
CA GLY A 91 -3.49 -5.31 -7.17
C GLY A 91 -2.96 -5.74 -5.80
N GLU A 92 -3.37 -5.08 -4.74
CA GLU A 92 -2.88 -5.36 -3.38
C GLU A 92 -3.45 -6.67 -2.85
N VAL A 93 -4.78 -6.85 -2.89
CA VAL A 93 -5.41 -8.07 -2.39
C VAL A 93 -5.01 -9.26 -3.24
N GLY A 94 -4.98 -9.10 -4.57
CA GLY A 94 -4.54 -10.17 -5.48
C GLY A 94 -3.09 -10.58 -5.27
N GLY A 95 -2.16 -9.61 -5.23
CA GLY A 95 -0.73 -9.87 -5.03
C GLY A 95 -0.45 -10.55 -3.69
N VAL A 96 -0.99 -10.01 -2.59
CA VAL A 96 -0.81 -10.60 -1.25
C VAL A 96 -1.47 -11.97 -1.14
N SER A 97 -2.65 -12.17 -1.74
CA SER A 97 -3.31 -13.48 -1.74
C SER A 97 -2.45 -14.53 -2.43
N MET A 98 -1.84 -14.21 -3.57
CA MET A 98 -0.94 -15.14 -4.26
C MET A 98 0.31 -15.46 -3.43
N ILE A 99 0.88 -14.48 -2.71
CA ILE A 99 2.01 -14.74 -1.80
C ILE A 99 1.61 -15.73 -0.70
N VAL A 100 0.46 -15.51 -0.05
CA VAL A 100 -0.05 -16.38 1.02
C VAL A 100 -0.39 -17.77 0.49
N LEU A 101 -1.03 -17.86 -0.67
CA LEU A 101 -1.36 -19.14 -1.31
C LEU A 101 -0.10 -19.94 -1.65
N GLY A 102 0.93 -19.28 -2.18
CA GLY A 102 2.22 -19.91 -2.43
C GLY A 102 2.83 -20.48 -1.16
N PHE A 103 2.85 -19.70 -0.07
CA PHE A 103 3.31 -20.19 1.23
C PHE A 103 2.49 -21.39 1.72
N VAL A 104 1.15 -21.30 1.73
CA VAL A 104 0.26 -22.37 2.20
C VAL A 104 0.44 -23.64 1.38
N GLN A 105 0.55 -23.53 0.05
CA GLN A 105 0.80 -24.66 -0.82
C GLN A 105 2.09 -25.38 -0.44
N THR A 106 3.20 -24.66 -0.28
CA THR A 106 4.49 -25.28 0.09
C THR A 106 4.51 -25.89 1.48
N GLN A 107 3.71 -25.38 2.43
CA GLN A 107 3.72 -25.90 3.81
C GLN A 107 2.74 -27.06 4.04
N PHE A 108 1.63 -27.12 3.30
CA PHE A 108 0.51 -28.01 3.62
C PHE A 108 0.08 -28.95 2.49
N VAL A 109 0.60 -28.78 1.27
CA VAL A 109 0.25 -29.59 0.09
C VAL A 109 1.50 -30.27 -0.44
#